data_AF-A0A9P6JMN3-F1
#
_entry.id   AF-A0A9P6JMN3-F1
#
_cell.length_a   1.000
_cell.length_b   1.000
_cell.length_c   1.000
_cell.angle_alpha   90.00
_cell.angle_beta   90.00
_cell.angle_gamma   90.00
#
_symmetry.space_group_name_H-M   'P 1'
#
loop_
_entity.id
_entity.type
_entity.pdbx_description
1 polymer ?
#
loop_
_entity_poly.entity_id
_entity_poly.type
_entity_poly.pdbx_seq_one_letter_code
_entity_poly.pdbx_strand_id
1 'polypeptide(L)'
;MSTASDLAMLAGLFEGLKIARLGNYSAGKSFAAATTLALYDTCARLPDEVQLIWKRQWSLPKLFYLLTRYYGLAYLVVTHIQKLQ
;
A
#
# COMPACT_ATOMS: atom_id res chain seq x y z
N MET A 1 -21.23 44.07 -8.60
CA MET A 1 -20.56 43.66 -7.34
C MET A 1 -20.77 42.18 -6.97
N SER A 2 -21.73 41.45 -7.58
CA SER A 2 -21.99 40.02 -7.30
C SER A 2 -21.06 39.04 -8.04
N THR A 3 -20.63 39.36 -9.26
CA THR A 3 -19.90 38.40 -10.12
C THR A 3 -18.47 38.11 -9.69
N ALA A 4 -17.82 39.06 -9.01
CA ALA A 4 -16.45 38.90 -8.52
C ALA A 4 -16.38 37.96 -7.29
N SER A 5 -17.38 38.03 -6.40
CA SER A 5 -17.51 37.10 -5.27
C SER A 5 -17.84 35.69 -5.74
N ASP A 6 -18.68 35.55 -6.76
CA ASP A 6 -19.04 34.25 -7.33
C ASP A 6 -17.83 33.56 -7.98
N LEU A 7 -17.00 34.33 -8.71
CA LEU A 7 -15.74 33.85 -9.28
C LEU A 7 -14.72 33.45 -8.20
N ALA A 8 -14.60 34.22 -7.12
CA ALA A 8 -13.74 33.87 -5.99
C ALA A 8 -14.19 32.57 -5.30
N MET A 9 -15.51 32.35 -5.20
CA MET A 9 -16.07 31.13 -4.62
C MET A 9 -15.79 29.91 -5.51
N LEU A 10 -15.94 30.05 -6.83
CA LEU A 10 -15.58 28.99 -7.79
C LEU A 10 -14.07 28.68 -7.75
N ALA A 11 -13.22 29.69 -7.72
CA ALA A 11 -11.77 29.51 -7.60
C ALA A 11 -11.39 28.75 -6.32
N GLY A 12 -12.00 29.11 -5.17
CA GLY A 12 -11.80 28.41 -3.91
C GLY A 12 -12.25 26.94 -3.96
N LEU A 13 -13.37 26.66 -4.63
CA LEU A 13 -13.87 25.30 -4.81
C LEU A 13 -12.95 24.45 -5.70
N PHE A 14 -12.44 25.02 -6.80
CA PHE A 14 -11.48 24.35 -7.66
C PHE A 14 -10.16 24.04 -6.96
N GLU A 15 -9.65 24.97 -6.16
CA GLU A 15 -8.44 24.74 -5.35
C GLU A 15 -8.67 23.68 -4.26
N GLY A 16 -9.83 23.70 -3.59
CA GLY A 16 -10.22 22.65 -2.65
C GLY A 16 -10.27 21.25 -3.29
N LEU A 17 -10.85 21.15 -4.50
CA LEU A 17 -10.90 19.91 -5.26
C LEU A 17 -9.51 19.43 -5.70
N LYS A 18 -8.61 20.34 -6.11
CA LYS A 18 -7.22 19.98 -6.44
C LYS A 18 -6.49 19.41 -5.23
N ILE A 19 -6.59 20.06 -4.07
CA ILE A 19 -5.93 19.62 -2.83
C ILE A 19 -6.45 18.24 -2.42
N ALA A 20 -7.76 18.03 -2.45
CA ALA A 20 -8.37 16.74 -2.14
C ALA A 20 -7.91 15.64 -3.11
N ARG A 21 -7.78 15.95 -4.42
CA ARG A 21 -7.24 15.01 -5.41
C ARG A 21 -5.79 14.65 -5.11
N LEU A 22 -4.94 15.66 -4.93
CA LEU A 22 -3.51 15.49 -4.71
C LEU A 22 -3.23 14.68 -3.44
N GLY A 23 -4.00 14.90 -2.37
CA GLY A 23 -3.93 14.10 -1.15
C GLY A 23 -4.20 12.62 -1.40
N ASN A 24 -5.26 12.30 -2.15
CA ASN A 24 -5.62 10.92 -2.49
C ASN A 24 -4.57 10.23 -3.39
N TYR A 25 -4.00 10.94 -4.36
CA TYR A 25 -2.93 10.40 -5.21
C TYR A 25 -1.63 10.14 -4.43
N SER A 26 -1.27 11.03 -3.50
CA SER A 26 -0.08 10.88 -2.66
C SER A 26 -0.24 9.67 -1.72
N ALA A 27 -1.39 9.56 -1.05
CA ALA A 27 -1.68 8.45 -0.15
C ALA A 27 -1.62 7.08 -0.87
N GLY A 28 -2.17 6.98 -2.08
CA GLY A 28 -2.12 5.75 -2.87
C GLY A 28 -0.70 5.33 -3.26
N LYS A 29 0.15 6.29 -3.66
CA LYS A 29 1.54 6.03 -4.04
C LYS A 29 2.40 5.64 -2.85
N SER A 30 2.26 6.33 -1.72
CA SER A 30 3.00 6.03 -0.49
C SER A 30 2.67 4.63 0.03
N PHE A 31 1.41 4.21 -0.07
CA PHE A 31 0.98 2.88 0.33
C PHE A 31 1.57 1.77 -0.56
N ALA A 32 1.58 1.98 -1.89
CA ALA A 32 2.22 1.07 -2.83
C ALA A 32 3.74 0.96 -2.60
N ALA A 33 4.41 2.10 -2.36
CA ALA A 33 5.83 2.15 -2.06
C ALA A 33 6.18 1.45 -0.74
N ALA A 34 5.42 1.71 0.32
CA ALA A 34 5.59 1.04 1.62
C ALA A 34 5.38 -0.48 1.52
N THR A 35 4.37 -0.91 0.77
CA THR A 35 4.12 -2.34 0.51
C THR A 35 5.27 -2.98 -0.25
N THR A 36 5.80 -2.32 -1.28
CA THR A 36 6.93 -2.82 -2.08
C THR A 36 8.22 -2.89 -1.25
N LEU A 37 8.45 -1.89 -0.39
CA LEU A 37 9.58 -1.89 0.56
C LEU A 37 9.47 -3.03 1.58
N ALA A 38 8.29 -3.25 2.15
CA ALA A 38 8.05 -4.36 3.07
C ALA A 38 8.22 -5.74 2.40
N LEU A 39 7.82 -5.84 1.12
CA LEU A 39 8.05 -7.01 0.30
C LEU A 39 9.55 -7.25 0.08
N TYR A 40 10.28 -6.19 -0.30
CA TYR A 40 11.71 -6.24 -0.54
C TYR A 40 12.50 -6.63 0.72
N ASP A 41 12.22 -6.01 1.86
CA ASP A 41 12.86 -6.34 3.14
C ASP A 41 12.56 -7.78 3.58
N THR A 42 11.34 -8.26 3.32
CA THR A 42 11.00 -9.67 3.54
C THR A 42 11.81 -10.58 2.63
N CYS A 43 11.83 -10.32 1.32
CA CYS A 43 12.59 -11.09 0.35
C CYS A 43 14.11 -11.09 0.61
N ALA A 44 14.66 -9.98 1.12
CA ALA A 44 16.07 -9.88 1.46
C ALA A 44 16.45 -10.79 2.65
N ARG A 45 15.52 -11.07 3.57
CA ARG A 45 15.73 -11.99 4.70
C ARG A 45 15.34 -13.43 4.40
N LEU A 46 14.59 -13.68 3.32
CA LEU A 46 14.23 -15.02 2.85
C LEU A 46 15.42 -15.97 2.62
N PRO A 47 16.56 -15.59 2.03
CA PRO A 47 17.65 -16.54 1.81
C PRO A 47 18.23 -17.09 3.13
N ASP A 48 18.36 -16.25 4.15
CA ASP A 48 18.80 -16.66 5.49
C ASP A 48 17.75 -17.52 6.18
N GLU A 49 16.47 -17.12 6.08
CA GLU A 49 15.33 -17.90 6.57
C GLU A 49 15.28 -19.27 5.87
N VAL A 50 15.49 -19.36 4.56
CA VAL A 50 15.50 -20.63 3.82
C VAL A 50 16.63 -21.53 4.30
N GLN A 51 17.85 -21.01 4.46
CA GLN A 51 18.98 -21.83 4.90
C GLN A 51 18.82 -22.37 6.34
N LEU A 52 18.25 -21.58 7.26
CA LEU A 52 18.04 -21.99 8.65
C LEU A 52 16.75 -22.80 8.86
N ILE A 53 15.68 -22.49 8.13
CA ILE A 53 14.35 -23.07 8.35
C ILE A 53 14.12 -24.29 7.47
N TRP A 54 14.57 -24.31 6.21
CA TRP A 54 14.30 -25.39 5.26
C TRP A 54 15.23 -26.60 5.42
N LYS A 55 16.41 -26.41 6.03
CA LYS A 55 17.26 -27.54 6.45
C LYS A 55 16.75 -28.26 7.71
N ARG A 56 15.81 -27.65 8.45
CA ARG A 56 15.27 -28.19 9.70
C ARG A 56 13.89 -28.79 9.45
N GLN A 57 13.60 -29.90 10.13
CA GLN A 57 12.35 -30.68 10.08
C GLN A 57 11.11 -29.78 9.96
N TRP A 58 10.25 -30.02 8.98
CA TRP A 58 9.05 -29.21 8.72
C TRP A 58 8.08 -29.30 9.90
N SER A 59 7.77 -28.16 10.53
CA SER A 59 6.82 -28.08 11.65
C SER A 59 5.64 -27.18 11.26
N LEU A 60 4.44 -27.53 11.73
CA LEU A 60 3.19 -26.79 11.54
C LEU A 60 3.30 -25.26 11.78
N PRO A 61 4.04 -24.78 12.81
CA PRO A 61 4.26 -23.35 13.02
C PRO A 61 4.93 -22.63 11.85
N LYS A 62 5.77 -23.32 11.06
CA LYS A 62 6.42 -22.73 9.87
C LYS A 62 5.42 -22.46 8.76
N LEU A 63 4.48 -23.40 8.55
CA LEU A 63 3.44 -23.26 7.54
C LEU A 63 2.47 -22.14 7.94
N PHE A 64 2.13 -22.04 9.22
CA PHE A 64 1.33 -20.95 9.74
C PHE A 64 2.05 -19.61 9.62
N TYR A 65 3.37 -19.56 9.86
CA TYR A 65 4.18 -18.36 9.68
C TYR A 65 4.22 -17.90 8.21
N LEU A 66 4.42 -18.83 7.27
CA LEU A 66 4.34 -18.54 5.84
C LEU A 66 2.93 -18.09 5.43
N LEU A 67 1.88 -18.76 5.91
CA LEU A 67 0.52 -18.32 5.64
C LEU A 67 0.30 -16.90 6.17
N THR A 68 0.53 -16.62 7.46
CA THR A 68 0.27 -15.28 8.01
C THR A 68 1.09 -14.18 7.31
N ARG A 69 2.35 -14.45 6.94
CA ARG A 69 3.23 -13.47 6.31
C ARG A 69 2.91 -13.23 4.83
N TYR A 70 2.58 -14.28 4.07
CA TYR A 70 2.26 -14.16 2.63
C TYR A 70 0.79 -13.82 2.39
N TYR A 71 -0.12 -14.17 3.31
CA TYR A 71 -1.55 -13.81 3.22
C TYR A 71 -1.76 -12.30 3.44
N GLY A 72 -0.98 -11.67 4.33
CA GLY A 72 -0.99 -10.22 4.49
C GLY A 72 -0.52 -9.48 3.23
N LEU A 73 0.51 -10.00 2.56
CA LEU A 73 0.98 -9.46 1.29
C LEU A 73 -0.02 -9.70 0.15
N ALA A 74 -0.63 -10.88 0.08
CA ALA A 74 -1.68 -11.19 -0.89
C ALA A 74 -2.90 -10.28 -0.70
N TYR A 75 -3.32 -10.05 0.54
CA TYR A 75 -4.42 -9.15 0.88
C TYR A 75 -4.13 -7.70 0.47
N LEU A 76 -2.90 -7.22 0.69
CA LEU A 76 -2.46 -5.90 0.24
C LEU A 76 -2.49 -5.76 -1.29
N VAL A 77 -2.05 -6.80 -2.02
CA VAL A 77 -2.10 -6.81 -3.49
C VAL A 77 -3.53 -6.83 -4.00
N VAL A 78 -4.41 -7.65 -3.42
CA VAL A 78 -5.83 -7.74 -3.81
C VAL A 78 -6.56 -6.43 -3.58
N THR A 79 -6.33 -5.78 -2.42
CA THR A 79 -6.92 -4.46 -2.13
C THR A 79 -6.40 -3.36 -3.05
N HIS A 80 -5.13 -3.41 -3.46
CA HIS A 80 -4.60 -2.52 -4.49
C HIS A 80 -5.26 -2.72 -5.86
N ILE A 81 -5.51 -3.97 -6.27
CA ILE A 81 -6.18 -4.31 -7.53
C ILE A 81 -7.64 -3.85 -7.50
N GLN A 82 -8.37 -4.06 -6.40
CA GLN A 82 -9.75 -3.60 -6.27
C GLN A 82 -9.88 -2.07 -6.31
N LYS A 83 -8.89 -1.34 -5.81
CA LYS A 83 -8.90 0.13 -5.86
C LYS A 83 -8.62 0.69 -7.26
N LEU A 84 -8.19 -0.17 -8.19
CA LEU A 84 -7.88 0.17 -9.58
C LEU A 84 -9.06 -0.11 -10.54
N GLN A 85 -10.05 -0.90 -10.12
CA GLN A 85 -11.32 -1.14 -10.84
C GLN A 85 -12.39 -0.12 -10.41
#